data_AF-A0A817M6Z5-F1
#
_entry.id   AF-A0A817M6Z5-F1
#
_cell.length_a   1.000
_cell.length_b   1.000
_cell.length_c   1.000
_cell.angle_alpha   90.00
_cell.angle_beta   90.00
_cell.angle_gamma   90.00
#
_symmetry.space_group_name_H-M   'P 1'
#
loop_
_entity.id
_entity.type
_entity.pdbx_description
1 polymer ?
#
loop_
_entity_poly.entity_id
_entity_poly.type
_entity_poly.pdbx_seq_one_letter_code
_entity_poly.pdbx_strand_id
1 'polypeptide(L)'
;MPRNKISDNIEGIAKYLLTKTYSYYVIQQELARMNLNVSKSTISRIANKVGKQQQVFLFNSEKSKLHHRRHIATPSAVRRITSYINQENPPTVSLMAARCHISVGTTFRTIRDIIHARCRQKGQYIDFIQLLLKRDDLELGVCTEYYQM
;
A
#
# COMPACT_ATOMS: atom_id res chain seq x y z
N MET A 1 -15.03 0.98 14.94
CA MET A 1 -16.46 0.66 15.17
C MET A 1 -16.94 -0.27 14.06
N PRO A 2 -17.49 -1.46 14.40
CA PRO A 2 -18.03 -2.38 13.41
C PRO A 2 -19.20 -1.74 12.68
N ARG A 3 -19.25 -1.89 11.35
CA ARG A 3 -20.29 -1.29 10.51
C ARG A 3 -21.52 -2.19 10.56
N ASN A 4 -22.66 -1.67 11.01
CA ASN A 4 -23.93 -2.39 10.95
C ASN A 4 -24.25 -2.74 9.49
N LYS A 5 -24.43 -4.02 9.22
CA LYS A 5 -24.79 -4.56 7.91
C LYS A 5 -26.20 -4.05 7.55
N ILE A 6 -26.33 -3.42 6.39
CA ILE A 6 -27.64 -3.03 5.85
C ILE A 6 -28.34 -4.32 5.40
N SER A 7 -29.64 -4.46 5.70
CA SER A 7 -30.44 -5.60 5.24
C SER A 7 -30.48 -5.65 3.72
N ASP A 8 -30.30 -6.84 3.14
CA ASP A 8 -30.24 -7.05 1.69
C ASP A 8 -31.54 -6.60 1.00
N ASN A 9 -32.69 -6.75 1.68
CA ASN A 9 -34.00 -6.29 1.18
C ASN A 9 -34.06 -4.75 1.05
N ILE A 10 -33.58 -4.02 2.05
CA ILE A 10 -33.54 -2.56 2.04
C ILE A 10 -32.60 -2.07 0.92
N GLU A 11 -31.44 -2.73 0.79
CA GLU A 11 -30.47 -2.40 -0.24
C GLU A 11 -31.04 -2.63 -1.65
N GLY A 12 -31.75 -3.75 -1.88
CA GLY A 12 -32.37 -4.06 -3.17
C GLY A 12 -33.43 -3.04 -3.60
N ILE A 13 -34.37 -2.71 -2.71
CA ILE A 13 -35.45 -1.76 -3.00
C ILE A 13 -34.88 -0.36 -3.21
N ALA A 14 -33.97 0.10 -2.33
CA ALA A 14 -33.35 1.40 -2.48
C ALA A 14 -32.55 1.51 -3.78
N LYS A 15 -31.82 0.47 -4.18
CA LYS A 15 -31.11 0.42 -5.48
C LYS A 15 -32.07 0.58 -6.66
N TYR A 16 -33.18 -0.14 -6.66
CA TYR A 16 -34.18 -0.07 -7.72
C TYR A 16 -34.82 1.33 -7.82
N LEU A 17 -35.08 2.00 -6.70
CA LEU A 17 -35.62 3.35 -6.73
C LEU A 17 -34.57 4.39 -7.14
N LEU A 18 -33.30 4.18 -6.79
CA LEU A 18 -32.20 5.04 -7.23
C LEU A 18 -31.96 4.95 -8.75
N THR A 19 -32.12 3.78 -9.38
CA THR A 19 -32.00 3.65 -10.84
C THR A 19 -33.14 4.35 -11.59
N LYS A 20 -34.31 4.47 -10.96
CA LYS A 20 -35.45 5.27 -11.44
C LYS A 20 -35.34 6.77 -11.13
N THR A 21 -34.15 7.24 -10.71
CA THR A 21 -33.85 8.65 -10.42
C THR A 21 -34.74 9.32 -9.37
N TYR A 22 -35.37 8.55 -8.47
CA TYR A 22 -36.15 9.10 -7.36
C TYR A 22 -35.28 9.86 -6.35
N SER A 23 -35.84 10.93 -5.78
CA SER A 23 -35.17 11.69 -4.71
C SER A 23 -35.06 10.87 -3.42
N TYR A 24 -34.07 11.19 -2.58
CA TYR A 24 -33.89 10.50 -1.29
C TYR A 24 -35.10 10.58 -0.38
N TYR A 25 -35.88 11.66 -0.48
CA TYR A 25 -37.11 11.82 0.29
C TYR A 25 -38.18 10.83 -0.15
N VAL A 26 -38.40 10.68 -1.46
CA VAL A 26 -39.38 9.73 -2.01
C VAL A 26 -38.98 8.29 -1.69
N ILE A 27 -37.69 7.96 -1.82
CA ILE A 27 -37.17 6.63 -1.45
C ILE A 27 -37.44 6.32 0.02
N GLN A 28 -37.25 7.31 0.89
CA GLN A 28 -37.50 7.15 2.31
C GLN A 28 -39.00 6.93 2.61
N GLN A 29 -39.89 7.64 1.91
CA GLN A 29 -41.34 7.42 2.05
C GLN A 29 -41.78 6.03 1.57
N GLU A 30 -41.27 5.58 0.42
CA GLU A 30 -41.58 4.26 -0.13
C GLU A 30 -41.12 3.12 0.80
N LEU A 31 -39.93 3.25 1.38
CA LEU A 31 -39.45 2.28 2.36
C LEU A 31 -40.25 2.34 3.67
N ALA A 32 -40.65 3.52 4.13
CA ALA A 32 -41.52 3.67 5.30
C ALA A 32 -42.90 3.02 5.09
N ARG A 33 -43.49 3.11 3.89
CA ARG A 33 -44.75 2.42 3.52
C ARG A 33 -44.65 0.91 3.64
N MET A 34 -43.46 0.35 3.47
CA MET A 34 -43.18 -1.08 3.59
C MET A 34 -42.75 -1.48 5.01
N ASN A 35 -42.92 -0.61 6.01
CA ASN A 35 -42.43 -0.77 7.38
C ASN A 35 -40.89 -0.88 7.51
N LEU A 36 -40.15 -0.35 6.53
CA LEU A 36 -38.68 -0.34 6.50
C LEU A 36 -38.18 1.09 6.78
N ASN A 37 -38.09 1.44 8.06
CA ASN A 37 -37.60 2.76 8.45
C ASN A 37 -36.10 2.90 8.24
N VAL A 38 -35.72 3.78 7.32
CA VAL A 38 -34.32 4.09 7.02
C VAL A 38 -34.05 5.58 7.08
N SER A 39 -32.85 5.94 7.55
CA SER A 39 -32.38 7.31 7.50
C SER A 39 -31.89 7.70 6.10
N LYS A 40 -31.97 8.99 5.79
CA LYS A 40 -31.36 9.58 4.58
C LYS A 40 -29.88 9.21 4.42
N SER A 41 -29.13 9.12 5.53
CA SER A 41 -27.71 8.72 5.52
C SER A 41 -27.50 7.27 5.11
N THR A 42 -28.46 6.38 5.35
CA THR A 42 -28.45 4.99 4.86
C THR A 42 -28.69 4.95 3.34
N ILE A 43 -29.68 5.71 2.85
CA ILE A 43 -29.95 5.81 1.41
C ILE A 43 -28.74 6.41 0.67
N SER A 44 -28.15 7.48 1.19
CA SER A 44 -26.93 8.08 0.63
C SER A 44 -25.75 7.09 0.59
N ARG A 45 -25.60 6.25 1.63
CA ARG A 45 -24.59 5.18 1.63
C ARG A 45 -24.84 4.15 0.53
N ILE A 46 -26.10 3.76 0.32
CA ILE A 46 -26.47 2.82 -0.75
C ILE A 46 -26.18 3.46 -2.13
N ALA A 47 -26.56 4.73 -2.34
CA ALA A 47 -26.26 5.46 -3.58
C ALA A 47 -24.76 5.53 -3.85
N ASN A 48 -23.95 5.86 -2.83
CA ASN A 48 -22.49 5.87 -2.94
C ASN A 48 -21.91 4.48 -3.24
N LYS A 49 -22.51 3.41 -2.69
CA LYS A 49 -22.11 2.03 -2.98
C LYS A 49 -22.40 1.68 -4.44
N VAL A 50 -23.57 2.05 -4.96
CA VAL A 50 -23.95 1.87 -6.37
C VAL A 50 -23.02 2.64 -7.29
N GLY A 51 -22.78 3.92 -7.02
CA GLY A 51 -21.88 4.75 -7.83
C GLY A 51 -20.45 4.20 -7.85
N LYS A 52 -19.94 3.72 -6.73
CA LYS A 52 -18.63 3.04 -6.67
C LYS A 52 -18.61 1.72 -7.45
N GLN A 53 -19.68 0.92 -7.38
CA GLN A 53 -19.79 -0.32 -8.15
C GLN A 53 -19.83 -0.05 -9.66
N GLN A 54 -20.59 0.95 -10.08
CA GLN A 54 -20.66 1.38 -11.48
C GLN A 54 -19.32 1.94 -11.97
N GLN A 55 -18.63 2.74 -11.17
CA GLN A 55 -17.28 3.20 -11.51
C GLN A 55 -16.31 2.02 -11.63
N VAL A 56 -16.32 1.06 -10.71
CA VAL A 56 -15.46 -0.14 -10.80
C VAL A 56 -15.77 -0.96 -12.05
N PHE A 57 -17.05 -1.13 -12.40
CA PHE A 57 -17.49 -1.84 -13.59
C PHE A 57 -17.11 -1.11 -14.89
N LEU A 58 -17.36 0.20 -14.97
CA LEU A 58 -17.10 1.01 -16.16
C LEU A 58 -15.60 1.23 -16.40
N PHE A 59 -14.82 1.38 -15.33
CA PHE A 59 -13.40 1.68 -15.47
C PHE A 59 -12.52 0.43 -15.46
N ASN A 60 -13.03 -0.76 -15.10
CA ASN A 60 -12.28 -2.03 -15.01
C ASN A 60 -10.85 -1.89 -14.44
N SER A 61 -10.64 -0.84 -13.66
CA SER A 61 -9.32 -0.40 -13.26
C SER A 61 -9.16 -0.91 -11.85
N GLU A 62 -8.30 -1.91 -11.73
CA GLU A 62 -7.64 -2.34 -10.51
C GLU A 62 -7.85 -1.34 -9.39
N LYS A 63 -8.49 -1.79 -8.29
CA LYS A 63 -8.59 -1.09 -7.02
C LYS A 63 -7.41 -0.14 -6.91
N SER A 64 -7.62 1.18 -7.04
CA SER A 64 -6.54 2.15 -6.90
C SER A 64 -6.11 2.13 -5.43
N LYS A 65 -5.35 1.09 -5.04
CA LYS A 65 -4.53 1.03 -3.85
C LYS A 65 -3.34 1.94 -4.09
N LEU A 66 -3.60 3.20 -4.42
CA LEU A 66 -2.57 4.23 -4.46
C LEU A 66 -2.57 4.95 -3.12
N HIS A 67 -2.39 4.18 -2.04
CA HIS A 67 -1.40 4.64 -1.08
C HIS A 67 -0.06 4.45 -1.78
N HIS A 68 0.33 5.43 -2.60
CA HIS A 68 1.72 5.55 -2.98
C HIS A 68 2.48 5.65 -1.66
N ARG A 69 3.13 4.55 -1.23
CA ARG A 69 4.05 4.62 -0.09
C ARG A 69 5.02 5.72 -0.48
N ARG A 70 4.99 6.85 0.23
CA ARG A 70 5.97 7.91 0.02
C ARG A 70 7.33 7.25 0.05
N HIS A 71 8.04 7.33 -1.06
CA HIS A 71 9.40 6.81 -1.14
C HIS A 71 10.20 7.58 -0.08
N ILE A 72 10.58 6.89 1.00
CA ILE A 72 11.26 7.51 2.15
C ILE A 72 12.65 8.00 1.73
N ALA A 73 13.24 7.37 0.70
CA ALA A 73 14.44 7.83 0.03
C ALA A 73 14.10 8.40 -1.35
N THR A 74 14.55 9.63 -1.61
CA THR A 74 14.51 10.24 -2.95
C THR A 74 15.43 9.47 -3.91
N PRO A 75 15.14 9.46 -5.23
CA PRO A 75 16.02 8.81 -6.22
C PRO A 75 17.48 9.29 -6.17
N SER A 76 17.70 10.55 -5.80
CA SER A 76 19.04 11.11 -5.60
C SER A 76 19.77 10.49 -4.39
N ALA A 77 19.07 10.27 -3.28
CA ALA A 77 19.63 9.57 -2.12
C ALA A 77 19.98 8.11 -2.47
N VAL A 78 19.09 7.41 -3.19
CA VAL A 78 19.34 6.04 -3.66
C VAL A 78 20.60 5.98 -4.52
N ARG A 79 20.75 6.88 -5.50
CA ARG A 79 21.95 6.93 -6.36
C ARG A 79 23.25 7.15 -5.58
N ARG A 80 23.23 8.06 -4.59
CA ARG A 80 24.40 8.31 -3.72
C ARG A 80 24.76 7.09 -2.87
N ILE A 81 23.76 6.42 -2.31
CA ILE A 81 23.97 5.17 -1.55
C ILE A 81 24.55 4.10 -2.48
N THR A 82 24.02 3.94 -3.69
CA THR A 82 24.55 3.02 -4.70
C THR A 82 26.01 3.32 -5.06
N SER A 83 26.39 4.60 -5.20
CA SER A 83 27.79 4.96 -5.46
C SER A 83 28.71 4.60 -4.30
N TYR A 84 28.26 4.79 -3.05
CA TYR A 84 29.04 4.43 -1.87
C TYR A 84 29.21 2.91 -1.72
N ILE A 85 28.17 2.13 -2.04
CA ILE A 85 28.21 0.66 -2.06
C ILE A 85 29.23 0.13 -3.08
N ASN A 86 29.39 0.81 -4.21
CA ASN A 86 30.28 0.36 -5.30
C ASN A 86 31.75 0.77 -5.10
N GLN A 87 32.10 1.46 -4.01
CA GLN A 87 33.49 1.79 -3.69
C GLN A 87 34.20 0.56 -3.12
N GLU A 88 35.50 0.41 -3.39
CA GLU A 88 36.32 -0.69 -2.84
C GLU A 88 36.28 -0.74 -1.30
N ASN A 89 36.18 0.44 -0.67
CA ASN A 89 36.04 0.59 0.78
C ASN A 89 34.78 1.42 1.10
N PRO A 90 33.60 0.80 1.24
CA PRO A 90 32.37 1.53 1.49
C PRO A 90 32.40 2.20 2.88
N PRO A 91 31.91 3.44 3.01
CA PRO A 91 31.74 4.08 4.31
C PRO A 91 30.72 3.33 5.18
N THR A 92 30.79 3.50 6.50
CA THR A 92 29.81 2.88 7.42
C THR A 92 28.40 3.40 7.15
N VAL A 93 27.39 2.60 7.48
CA VAL A 93 25.99 2.94 7.19
C VAL A 93 25.55 4.23 7.91
N SER A 94 26.05 4.46 9.12
CA SER A 94 25.83 5.72 9.86
C SER A 94 26.39 6.92 9.09
N LEU A 95 27.59 6.80 8.52
CA LEU A 95 28.21 7.86 7.74
C LEU A 95 27.49 8.08 6.40
N MET A 96 27.03 7.02 5.74
CA MET A 96 26.20 7.12 4.53
C MET A 96 24.87 7.83 4.82
N ALA A 97 24.23 7.50 5.94
CA ALA A 97 22.98 8.11 6.39
C ALA A 97 23.15 9.62 6.64
N ALA A 98 24.22 10.01 7.34
CA ALA A 98 24.57 11.40 7.57
C ALA A 98 24.81 12.17 6.26
N ARG A 99 25.62 11.61 5.34
CA ARG A 99 25.92 12.24 4.03
C ARG A 99 24.72 12.33 3.10
N CYS A 100 23.73 11.43 3.24
CA CYS A 100 22.52 11.42 2.44
C CYS A 100 21.35 12.14 3.10
N HIS A 101 21.52 12.68 4.31
CA HIS A 101 20.49 13.32 5.14
C HIS A 101 19.23 12.46 5.31
N ILE A 102 19.41 11.16 5.56
CA ILE A 102 18.33 10.20 5.77
C ILE A 102 18.59 9.39 7.05
N SER A 103 17.55 8.80 7.64
CA SER A 103 17.74 7.96 8.81
C SER A 103 18.53 6.69 8.50
N VAL A 104 19.28 6.20 9.48
CA VAL A 104 20.06 4.96 9.39
C VAL A 104 19.18 3.79 8.95
N GLY A 105 17.98 3.64 9.53
CA GLY A 105 17.02 2.60 9.13
C GLY A 105 16.51 2.72 7.69
N THR A 106 16.43 3.93 7.14
CA THR A 106 16.08 4.15 5.71
C THR A 106 17.26 3.79 4.81
N THR A 107 18.48 4.10 5.25
CA THR A 107 19.71 3.73 4.55
C THR A 107 19.84 2.20 4.46
N PHE A 108 19.60 1.49 5.56
CA PHE A 108 19.57 0.02 5.57
C PHE A 108 18.53 -0.57 4.62
N ARG A 109 17.28 -0.09 4.68
CA ARG A 109 16.24 -0.52 3.75
C ARG A 109 16.64 -0.30 2.30
N THR A 110 17.24 0.85 2.00
CA THR A 110 17.69 1.20 0.65
C THR A 110 18.83 0.31 0.17
N ILE A 111 19.86 0.07 1.01
CA ILE A 111 20.96 -0.86 0.71
C ILE A 111 20.41 -2.24 0.41
N ARG A 112 19.52 -2.74 1.28
CA ARG A 112 18.88 -4.06 1.12
C ARG A 112 18.08 -4.15 -0.17
N ASP A 113 17.28 -3.13 -0.50
CA ASP A 113 16.46 -3.10 -1.71
C ASP A 113 17.34 -3.04 -2.98
N ILE A 114 18.44 -2.27 -2.97
CA ILE A 114 19.45 -2.23 -4.05
C ILE A 114 20.07 -3.62 -4.25
N ILE A 115 20.46 -4.27 -3.15
CA ILE A 115 21.04 -5.61 -3.18
C ILE A 115 20.02 -6.60 -3.76
N HIS A 116 18.79 -6.67 -3.22
CA HIS A 116 17.76 -7.58 -3.74
C HIS A 116 17.47 -7.37 -5.23
N ALA A 117 17.43 -6.12 -5.70
CA ALA A 117 17.26 -5.81 -7.12
C ALA A 117 18.42 -6.35 -7.97
N ARG A 118 19.67 -6.23 -7.50
CA ARG A 118 20.86 -6.79 -8.16
C ARG A 118 20.89 -8.32 -8.12
N CYS A 119 20.48 -8.93 -7.01
CA CYS A 119 20.45 -10.38 -6.86
C CYS A 119 19.47 -11.03 -7.83
N ARG A 120 18.28 -10.44 -7.99
CA ARG A 120 17.29 -10.87 -8.99
C ARG A 120 17.82 -10.79 -10.41
N GLN A 121 18.80 -9.91 -10.67
CA GLN A 121 19.40 -9.74 -11.99
C GLN A 121 20.62 -10.64 -12.24
N LYS A 122 21.36 -11.08 -11.20
CA LYS A 122 22.69 -11.71 -11.40
C LYS A 122 23.08 -12.90 -10.51
N GLY A 123 22.26 -13.39 -9.57
CA GLY A 123 22.55 -14.65 -8.87
C GLY A 123 23.90 -14.75 -8.12
N GLN A 124 24.56 -13.63 -7.78
CA GLN A 124 25.83 -13.60 -7.05
C GLN A 124 25.67 -12.79 -5.76
N TYR A 125 25.86 -13.42 -4.60
CA TYR A 125 25.39 -12.89 -3.30
C TYR A 125 26.42 -12.82 -2.16
N ILE A 126 27.56 -13.50 -2.20
CA ILE A 126 28.14 -13.94 -0.92
C ILE A 126 29.16 -12.95 -0.32
N ASP A 127 29.92 -12.21 -1.13
CA ASP A 127 31.10 -11.50 -0.60
C ASP A 127 30.79 -10.13 0.02
N PHE A 128 29.75 -9.43 -0.45
CA PHE A 128 29.47 -8.05 -0.01
C PHE A 128 28.76 -7.97 1.34
N ILE A 129 27.92 -8.97 1.65
CA ILE A 129 27.15 -9.02 2.89
C ILE A 129 28.05 -9.42 4.06
N GLN A 130 29.03 -10.30 3.82
CA GLN A 130 30.03 -10.64 4.84
C GLN A 130 30.94 -9.45 5.19
N LEU A 131 31.21 -8.56 4.22
CA LEU A 131 32.02 -7.36 4.47
C LEU A 131 31.26 -6.31 5.30
N LEU A 132 29.94 -6.17 5.10
CA LEU A 132 29.08 -5.25 5.86
C LEU A 132 28.72 -5.79 7.25
N LEU A 133 28.59 -7.12 7.41
CA LEU A 133 28.27 -7.77 8.68
C LEU A 133 29.47 -7.87 9.64
N LYS A 134 30.71 -7.75 9.15
CA LYS A 134 31.93 -7.78 9.99
C LYS A 134 32.20 -6.51 10.80
N ARG A 135 31.32 -5.50 10.73
CA ARG A 135 31.35 -4.30 11.59
C ARG A 135 30.08 -4.23 12.45
N ASP A 136 30.01 -5.16 13.40
CA ASP A 136 29.41 -5.12 14.74
C ASP A 136 28.00 -4.57 15.04
N ASP A 137 27.15 -4.18 14.09
CA ASP A 137 25.83 -3.61 14.48
C ASP A 137 24.60 -4.18 13.76
N LEU A 138 24.68 -5.32 13.09
CA LEU A 138 23.54 -5.80 12.30
C LEU A 138 23.29 -7.30 12.41
N GLU A 139 22.41 -7.68 13.34
CA GLU A 139 21.57 -8.86 13.17
C GLU A 139 20.62 -8.61 11.99
N LEU A 140 21.14 -8.67 10.77
CA LEU A 140 20.30 -8.91 9.62
C LEU A 140 19.88 -10.38 9.69
N GLY A 141 18.58 -10.62 9.89
CA GLY A 141 17.92 -11.83 9.40
C GLY A 141 17.98 -11.87 7.86
N VAL A 142 19.19 -11.97 7.30
CA VAL A 142 19.41 -12.16 5.87
C VAL A 142 18.96 -13.57 5.54
N CYS A 143 18.00 -13.68 4.62
CA CYS A 143 17.63 -14.86 3.84
C CYS A 143 18.50 -16.12 4.06
N THR A 144 18.27 -16.85 5.16
CA THR A 144 18.77 -18.22 5.33
C THR A 144 17.99 -19.21 4.47
N GLU A 145 16.86 -18.80 3.89
CA GLU A 145 16.01 -19.64 3.04
C GLU A 145 16.59 -19.93 1.63
N TYR A 146 17.72 -19.32 1.25
CA TYR A 146 18.40 -19.63 -0.02
C TYR A 146 19.64 -20.52 0.14
N TYR A 147 19.96 -20.96 1.36
CA TYR A 147 21.10 -21.85 1.65
C TYR A 147 20.70 -23.33 1.82
N GLN A 148 19.42 -23.68 1.58
CA GLN A 148 18.98 -25.07 1.48
C GLN A 148 18.62 -25.41 0.03
N MET A 149 19.64 -25.49 -0.84
CA MET A 149 19.65 -26.38 -1.99
C MET A 149 21.06 -26.94 -2.16
#